data_AF-A0A7S0X623-F1
#
_entry.id   AF-A0A7S0X623-F1
#
_cell.length_a   1.000
_cell.length_b   1.000
_cell.length_c   1.000
_cell.angle_alpha   90.00
_cell.angle_beta   90.00
_cell.angle_gamma   90.00
#
_symmetry.space_group_name_H-M   'P 1'
#
loop_
_entity.id
_entity.type
_entity.pdbx_description
1 polymer ?
#
loop_
_entity_poly.entity_id
_entity_poly.type
_entity_poly.pdbx_seq_one_letter_code
_entity_poly.pdbx_strand_id
1 'polypeptide(L)'
;GVPETAAAMWQQAGRAGRRRGCSLAIVVACERPVDSYYLSHPEELFQRRPEAALIDPSNVALLEAHLPCAAYESPLDPKTDCALFDDPEAAMRYRLHNAEGTAGAPAMRTPFLLALRRSCGPTPTSP
;
A
#
# COMPACT_ATOMS: atom_id res chain seq x y z
N GLY A 1 24.34 0.76 -14.82
CA GLY A 1 23.23 0.40 -15.71
C GLY A 1 22.10 1.41 -15.59
N VAL A 2 21.14 1.33 -16.50
CA VAL A 2 19.91 2.13 -16.44
C VAL A 2 19.08 1.75 -15.20
N PRO A 3 18.64 2.70 -14.35
CA PRO A 3 17.81 2.38 -13.20
C PRO A 3 16.49 1.72 -13.61
N GLU A 4 16.04 0.75 -12.81
CA GLU A 4 14.86 -0.06 -13.13
C GLU A 4 13.57 0.77 -13.14
N THR A 5 13.47 1.73 -12.21
CA THR A 5 12.33 2.63 -12.07
C THR A 5 12.68 4.07 -12.42
N ALA A 6 11.71 4.79 -12.98
CA ALA A 6 11.85 6.21 -13.29
C ALA A 6 12.02 7.03 -12.00
N ALA A 7 11.31 6.66 -10.93
CA ALA A 7 11.47 7.28 -9.63
C ALA A 7 12.91 7.14 -9.09
N ALA A 8 13.51 5.94 -9.17
CA ALA A 8 14.89 5.73 -8.72
C ALA A 8 15.90 6.53 -9.55
N MET A 9 15.71 6.59 -10.87
CA MET A 9 16.56 7.39 -11.76
C MET A 9 16.62 8.86 -11.31
N TRP A 10 15.45 9.49 -11.13
CA TRP A 10 15.40 10.89 -10.73
C TRP A 10 15.87 11.13 -9.30
N GLN A 11 15.60 10.21 -8.37
CA GLN A 11 16.13 10.27 -7.00
C GLN A 11 17.66 10.17 -6.95
N GLN A 12 18.26 9.28 -7.74
CA GLN A 12 19.71 9.13 -7.83
C GLN A 12 20.35 10.36 -8.49
N ALA A 13 19.81 10.82 -9.63
CA ALA A 13 20.28 12.02 -10.31
C ALA A 13 20.20 13.27 -9.43
N GLY A 14 19.14 13.39 -8.62
CA GLY A 14 18.95 14.49 -7.66
C GLY A 14 20.03 14.59 -6.58
N ARG A 15 20.85 13.55 -6.37
CA ARG A 15 21.98 13.59 -5.42
C ARG A 15 23.19 14.36 -5.94
N ALA A 16 23.30 14.58 -7.25
CA ALA A 16 24.45 15.25 -7.85
C ALA A 16 24.46 16.77 -7.66
N GLY A 17 23.27 17.38 -7.54
CA GLY A 17 23.09 18.84 -7.46
C GLY A 17 23.14 19.39 -6.04
N ARG A 18 23.85 20.51 -5.84
CA ARG A 18 23.81 21.33 -4.61
C ARG A 18 23.65 22.81 -4.97
N ARG A 19 23.45 23.65 -3.95
CA ARG A 19 22.93 25.04 -4.07
C ARG A 19 23.76 26.01 -4.92
N ARG A 20 25.03 25.73 -5.20
CA ARG A 20 25.92 26.57 -6.01
C ARG A 20 26.80 25.69 -6.90
N GLY A 21 26.86 26.02 -8.20
CA GLY A 21 27.69 25.33 -9.20
C GLY A 21 26.89 24.43 -10.15
N CYS A 22 27.56 23.99 -11.23
CA CYS A 22 27.00 23.02 -12.17
C CYS A 22 27.09 21.60 -11.60
N SER A 23 26.10 20.76 -11.91
CA SER A 23 26.10 19.33 -11.54
C SER A 23 25.81 18.46 -12.76
N LEU A 24 26.36 17.25 -12.76
CA LEU A 24 26.19 16.28 -13.83
C LEU A 24 25.83 14.91 -13.24
N ALA A 25 24.86 14.24 -13.86
CA ALA A 25 24.53 12.84 -13.61
C ALA A 25 24.73 12.07 -14.93
N ILE A 26 25.44 10.95 -14.88
CA ILE A 26 25.76 10.12 -16.05
C ILE A 26 25.16 8.74 -15.84
N VAL A 27 24.38 8.27 -16.81
CA VAL A 27 23.89 6.88 -16.83
C VAL A 27 24.88 6.04 -17.63
N VAL A 28 25.57 5.13 -16.95
CA VAL A 28 26.47 4.16 -17.60
C VAL A 28 25.69 2.87 -17.84
N ALA A 29 25.41 2.56 -19.10
CA ALA A 29 24.70 1.35 -19.52
C ALA A 29 25.57 0.09 -19.30
N CYS A 30 24.91 -1.05 -19.05
CA CYS A 30 25.53 -2.37 -18.89
C CYS A 30 24.99 -3.36 -19.95
N GLU A 31 25.49 -4.59 -19.95
CA GLU A 31 25.08 -5.68 -20.87
C GLU A 31 23.70 -6.28 -20.52
N ARG A 32 22.69 -5.44 -20.26
CA ARG A 32 21.31 -5.88 -20.03
C ARG A 32 20.43 -5.50 -21.22
N PRO A 33 19.44 -6.32 -21.61
CA PRO A 33 18.53 -5.99 -22.71
C PRO A 33 17.81 -4.64 -22.53
N VAL A 34 17.41 -4.33 -21.29
CA VAL A 34 16.76 -3.06 -20.94
C VAL A 34 17.69 -1.85 -21.18
N ASP A 35 18.98 -1.99 -20.87
CA ASP A 35 19.97 -0.94 -21.10
C ASP A 35 20.19 -0.71 -22.60
N SER A 36 20.26 -1.79 -23.40
CA SER A 36 20.39 -1.71 -24.87
C SER A 36 19.18 -1.02 -25.53
N TYR A 37 17.97 -1.30 -25.03
CA TYR A 37 16.75 -0.61 -25.47
C TYR A 37 16.84 0.91 -25.23
N TYR A 38 17.21 1.35 -24.02
CA TYR A 38 17.31 2.78 -23.73
C TYR A 38 18.51 3.47 -24.38
N LEU A 39 19.57 2.74 -24.74
CA LEU A 39 20.66 3.29 -25.56
C LEU A 39 20.19 3.58 -26.99
N SER A 40 19.25 2.80 -27.52
CA SER A 40 18.65 3.01 -28.85
C SER A 40 17.49 4.01 -28.83
N HIS A 41 16.84 4.20 -27.67
CA HIS A 41 15.68 5.10 -27.48
C HIS A 41 15.88 6.00 -26.25
N PRO A 42 16.87 6.93 -26.28
CA PRO A 42 17.22 7.74 -25.12
C PRO A 42 16.09 8.69 -24.69
N GLU A 43 15.29 9.20 -25.63
CA GLU A 43 14.15 10.06 -25.35
C GLU A 43 13.09 9.37 -24.48
N GLU A 44 12.89 8.06 -24.67
CA GLU A 44 11.95 7.29 -23.87
C GLU A 44 12.40 7.19 -22.41
N LEU A 45 13.70 7.04 -22.17
CA LEU A 45 14.26 6.96 -20.81
C LEU A 45 13.89 8.20 -19.99
N PHE A 46 13.97 9.40 -20.58
CA PHE A 46 13.68 10.67 -19.90
C PHE A 46 12.19 11.02 -19.86
N GLN A 47 11.36 10.42 -20.72
CA GLN A 47 9.91 10.66 -20.76
C GLN A 47 9.12 9.75 -19.82
N ARG A 48 9.74 8.73 -19.21
CA ARG A 48 9.09 7.85 -18.24
C ARG A 48 8.52 8.64 -17.06
N ARG A 49 7.25 8.41 -16.76
CA ARG A 49 6.61 8.92 -15.55
C ARG A 49 7.05 8.09 -14.35
N PRO A 50 7.30 8.72 -13.18
CA PRO A 50 7.46 7.99 -11.93
C PRO A 50 6.27 7.06 -11.69
N GLU A 51 6.58 5.87 -11.19
CA GLU A 51 5.61 4.83 -10.91
C GLU A 51 4.61 5.26 -9.83
N ALA A 52 3.37 4.80 -9.93
CA ALA A 52 2.36 5.09 -8.91
C ALA A 52 2.62 4.28 -7.64
N ALA A 53 2.53 4.92 -6.48
CA ALA A 53 2.57 4.25 -5.19
C ALA A 53 1.17 3.71 -4.85
N LEU A 54 0.96 2.41 -5.07
CA LEU A 54 -0.27 1.72 -4.71
C LEU A 54 -0.18 1.19 -3.27
N ILE A 55 -1.21 1.46 -2.47
CA ILE A 55 -1.29 1.03 -1.07
C ILE A 55 -2.63 0.32 -0.87
N ASP A 56 -2.59 -0.83 -0.19
CA ASP A 56 -3.79 -1.58 0.21
C ASP A 56 -3.94 -1.53 1.74
N PRO A 57 -4.71 -0.56 2.27
CA PRO A 57 -4.96 -0.46 3.72
C PRO A 57 -5.87 -1.60 4.23
N SER A 58 -6.55 -2.30 3.33
CA SER A 58 -7.47 -3.39 3.65
C SER A 58 -6.79 -4.75 3.72
N ASN A 59 -5.46 -4.80 3.62
CA ASN A 59 -4.72 -6.04 3.75
C ASN A 59 -4.87 -6.59 5.17
N VAL A 60 -5.57 -7.72 5.29
CA VAL A 60 -5.87 -8.39 6.56
C VAL A 60 -4.61 -8.70 7.37
N ALA A 61 -3.49 -9.08 6.73
CA ALA A 61 -2.25 -9.38 7.44
C ALA A 61 -1.62 -8.13 8.06
N LEU A 62 -1.73 -6.97 7.41
CA LEU A 62 -1.30 -5.69 7.98
C LEU A 62 -2.22 -5.28 9.13
N LEU A 63 -3.53 -5.43 8.96
CA LEU A 63 -4.50 -5.15 10.01
C LEU A 63 -4.27 -6.03 11.25
N GLU A 64 -4.02 -7.33 11.08
CA GLU A 64 -3.69 -8.23 12.20
C GLU A 64 -2.47 -7.78 13.00
N ALA A 65 -1.46 -7.21 12.32
CA ALA A 65 -0.26 -6.69 12.98
C ALA A 65 -0.50 -5.35 13.68
N HIS A 66 -1.35 -4.47 13.13
CA HIS A 66 -1.55 -3.11 13.62
C HIS A 66 -2.71 -2.94 14.59
N LEU A 67 -3.76 -3.78 14.52
CA LEU A 67 -4.91 -3.68 15.42
C LEU A 67 -4.57 -3.85 16.91
N PRO A 68 -3.65 -4.75 17.33
CA PRO A 68 -3.23 -4.83 18.73
C PRO A 68 -2.54 -3.56 19.22
N CYS A 69 -1.72 -2.93 18.37
CA CYS A 69 -1.09 -1.64 18.69
C CYS A 69 -2.15 -0.54 18.84
N ALA A 70 -3.11 -0.48 17.91
CA ALA A 70 -4.22 0.47 17.99
C ALA A 70 -5.05 0.27 19.27
N ALA A 71 -5.37 -0.98 19.63
CA ALA A 71 -6.08 -1.32 20.86
C ALA A 71 -5.31 -0.98 22.15
N TYR A 72 -3.98 -1.01 22.10
CA TYR A 72 -3.11 -0.58 23.20
C TYR A 72 -3.12 0.94 23.37
N GLU A 73 -3.11 1.70 22.28
CA GLU A 73 -3.14 3.16 22.29
C GLU A 73 -4.52 3.72 22.68
N SER A 74 -5.60 3.12 22.18
CA SER A 74 -6.98 3.48 22.50
C SER A 74 -7.90 2.26 22.38
N PRO A 75 -8.89 2.08 23.29
CA PRO A 75 -9.87 1.02 23.13
C PRO A 75 -10.58 1.10 21.78
N LEU A 76 -10.64 -0.05 21.07
CA LEU A 76 -11.31 -0.15 19.77
C LEU A 76 -12.79 -0.53 19.96
N ASP A 77 -13.69 0.16 19.25
CA ASP A 77 -15.08 -0.24 19.09
C ASP A 77 -15.31 -0.76 17.65
N PRO A 78 -15.58 -2.07 17.48
CA PRO A 78 -15.80 -2.66 16.16
C PRO A 78 -16.94 -2.03 15.35
N LYS A 79 -17.91 -1.36 15.99
CA LYS A 79 -19.05 -0.74 15.31
C LYS A 79 -18.71 0.63 14.71
N THR A 80 -17.81 1.38 15.34
CA THR A 80 -17.43 2.73 14.89
C THR A 80 -16.15 2.71 14.09
N ASP A 81 -15.18 1.89 14.50
CA ASP A 81 -13.80 1.99 14.02
C ASP A 81 -13.59 1.24 12.71
N CYS A 82 -14.54 0.39 12.31
CA CYS A 82 -14.54 -0.23 10.98
C CYS A 82 -14.45 0.82 9.85
N ALA A 83 -14.99 2.02 10.06
CA ALA A 83 -14.89 3.12 9.09
C ALA A 83 -13.46 3.67 8.92
N LEU A 84 -12.56 3.43 9.87
CA LEU A 84 -11.17 3.89 9.84
C LEU A 84 -10.22 2.87 9.20
N PHE A 85 -10.56 1.59 9.30
CA PHE A 85 -9.66 0.48 8.94
C PHE A 85 -10.13 -0.34 7.73
N ASP A 86 -11.38 -0.22 7.30
CA ASP A 86 -11.85 -0.84 6.06
C ASP A 86 -11.67 0.08 4.84
N ASP A 87 -11.49 -0.53 3.67
CA ASP A 87 -11.49 0.19 2.39
C ASP A 87 -12.85 0.90 2.18
N PRO A 88 -12.89 2.16 1.69
CA PRO A 88 -14.14 2.91 1.50
C PRO A 88 -15.15 2.17 0.61
N GLU A 89 -14.70 1.42 -0.39
CA GLU A 89 -15.55 0.62 -1.27
C GLU A 89 -16.05 -0.64 -0.54
N ALA A 90 -15.20 -1.31 0.24
CA ALA A 90 -15.60 -2.41 1.13
C ALA A 90 -16.63 -1.95 2.19
N ALA A 91 -16.41 -0.78 2.80
CA ALA A 91 -17.31 -0.17 3.78
C ALA A 91 -18.65 0.29 3.14
N MET A 92 -18.63 0.72 1.87
CA MET A 92 -19.84 1.05 1.11
C MET A 92 -20.64 -0.21 0.77
N ARG A 93 -19.98 -1.28 0.28
CA ARG A 93 -20.61 -2.59 0.01
C ARG A 93 -21.28 -3.17 1.27
N TYR A 94 -20.64 -3.02 2.43
CA TYR A 94 -21.22 -3.42 3.72
C TYR A 94 -22.47 -2.61 4.08
N ARG A 95 -22.44 -1.28 3.91
CA ARG A 95 -23.58 -0.39 4.19
C ARG A 95 -24.79 -0.68 3.30
N LEU A 96 -24.58 -0.87 2.00
CA LEU A 96 -25.64 -1.22 1.05
C LEU A 96 -26.30 -2.55 1.43
N HIS A 97 -25.50 -3.55 1.77
CA HIS A 97 -26.01 -4.87 2.15
C HIS A 97 -26.86 -4.85 3.44
N ASN A 98 -26.45 -4.08 4.46
CA ASN A 98 -27.22 -3.95 5.70
C ASN A 98 -28.53 -3.16 5.51
N ALA A 99 -28.58 -2.23 4.55
CA ALA A 99 -29.79 -1.48 4.24
C ALA A 99 -30.86 -2.34 3.53
N GLU A 100 -30.44 -3.40 2.84
CA GLU A 100 -31.32 -4.28 2.06
C GLU A 100 -32.01 -5.39 2.87
N GLY A 101 -31.75 -5.49 4.18
CA GLY A 101 -32.59 -6.27 5.11
C GLY A 101 -32.76 -7.76 4.76
N THR A 102 -31.82 -8.38 4.04
CA THR A 102 -31.89 -9.81 3.71
C THR A 102 -31.39 -10.63 4.90
N ALA A 103 -32.32 -11.25 5.63
CA ALA A 103 -32.09 -12.08 6.81
C ALA A 103 -31.38 -13.44 6.54
N GLY A 104 -30.49 -13.49 5.56
CA GLY A 104 -29.79 -14.72 5.18
C GLY A 104 -28.79 -14.52 4.05
N ALA A 105 -27.60 -14.00 4.38
CA ALA A 105 -26.40 -14.11 3.55
C ALA A 105 -25.17 -14.01 4.47
N PRO A 106 -24.06 -14.70 4.17
CA PRO A 106 -23.01 -14.95 5.16
C PRO A 106 -22.41 -13.64 5.63
N ALA A 107 -22.13 -13.53 6.93
CA ALA A 107 -21.36 -12.43 7.51
C ALA A 107 -20.19 -12.05 6.58
N MET A 108 -20.35 -11.00 5.78
CA MET A 108 -19.28 -10.49 4.93
C MET A 108 -18.31 -9.76 5.87
N ARG A 109 -17.45 -10.62 6.40
CA ARG A 109 -16.15 -10.45 7.01
C ARG A 109 -15.38 -9.33 6.32
N THR A 110 -15.63 -8.09 6.73
CA THR A 110 -14.77 -6.99 6.31
C THR A 110 -13.34 -7.30 6.73
N PRO A 111 -12.32 -6.83 5.99
CA PRO A 111 -10.93 -7.08 6.36
C PRO A 111 -10.60 -6.73 7.81
N PHE A 112 -11.18 -5.65 8.33
CA PHE A 112 -11.09 -5.28 9.73
C PHE A 112 -11.68 -6.33 10.67
N LEU A 113 -12.92 -6.79 10.45
CA LEU A 113 -13.56 -7.80 11.30
C LEU A 113 -12.86 -9.16 11.22
N LEU A 114 -12.30 -9.50 10.07
CA LEU A 114 -11.46 -10.69 9.90
C LEU A 114 -10.20 -10.62 10.76
N ALA A 115 -9.49 -9.50 10.68
CA ALA A 115 -8.27 -9.26 11.42
C ALA A 115 -8.52 -9.22 12.93
N LEU A 116 -9.59 -8.57 13.37
CA LEU A 116 -10.00 -8.51 14.77
C LEU A 116 -10.34 -9.91 15.31
N ARG A 117 -11.10 -10.71 14.55
CA ARG A 117 -11.43 -12.08 14.96
C ARG A 117 -10.21 -13.00 15.05
N ARG A 118 -9.24 -12.83 14.14
CA ARG A 118 -8.01 -13.63 14.15
C ARG A 118 -7.04 -13.22 15.26
N SER A 119 -6.98 -11.94 15.59
CA SER A 119 -6.14 -11.41 16.67
C SER A 119 -6.68 -11.70 18.07
N CYS A 120 -8.00 -11.80 18.26
CA CYS A 120 -8.58 -12.05 19.59
C CYS A 120 -8.46 -13.49 20.11
N GLY A 121 -8.08 -14.49 19.29
CA GLY A 121 -8.02 -15.90 19.69
C GLY A 121 -9.36 -16.45 20.25
N PRO A 122 -9.49 -17.76 20.55
CA PRO A 122 -10.52 -18.21 21.48
C PRO A 122 -10.17 -17.63 22.85
N THR A 123 -11.05 -16.81 23.42
CA THR A 123 -10.93 -16.36 24.82
C THR A 123 -10.59 -17.56 25.70
N PRO A 124 -9.50 -17.53 26.50
CA PRO A 124 -9.26 -18.57 27.48
C PRO A 124 -10.45 -18.56 28.43
N THR A 125 -11.24 -19.65 28.41
CA THR A 125 -12.31 -19.89 29.37
C THR A 125 -11.70 -19.78 30.76
N SER A 126 -12.11 -18.76 31.50
CA SER A 126 -11.70 -18.58 32.89
C SER A 126 -12.07 -19.83 33.71
N PRO A 127 -11.20 -20.25 34.64
CA PRO A 127 -11.35 -21.50 35.40
C PRO A 127 -12.56 -21.52 36.34
#